data_AF-A0A0R2F2T1-F1
#
_entry.id   AF-A0A0R2F2T1-F1
#
_cell.length_a   1.000
_cell.length_b   1.000
_cell.length_c   1.000
_cell.angle_alpha   90.00
_cell.angle_beta   90.00
_cell.angle_gamma   90.00
#
_symmetry.space_group_name_H-M   'P 1'
#
loop_
_entity.id
_entity.type
_entity.pdbx_description
1 polymer ?
#
loop_
_entity_poly.entity_id
_entity_poly.type
_entity_poly.pdbx_seq_one_letter_code
_entity_poly.pdbx_strand_id
1 'polypeptide(L)'
;MSRKIEMTGKRFGRLVVLSQAGHNPGNHDLLWRCQCDCGNQTVVDGALLRSGQTKSCGCLRREISKQNYVTNTGFVSQMGRAESLVDEQGIPYSSVKKSQRNKSGIVGVSYNKADGKWFARLMYQGHYVLLKSFDTMAEAVQARKLAEKRYWGR
;
A
#
# COMPACT_ATOMS: atom_id res chain seq x y z
N MET A 1 14.30 38.24 -10.78
CA MET A 1 13.04 37.67 -11.30
C MET A 1 13.36 36.35 -11.98
N SER A 2 12.83 35.22 -11.51
CA SER A 2 13.13 33.92 -12.14
C SER A 2 12.52 33.87 -13.54
N ARG A 3 13.27 33.33 -14.50
CA ARG A 3 12.83 33.24 -15.90
C ARG A 3 11.68 32.23 -15.98
N LYS A 4 10.48 32.69 -16.38
CA LYS A 4 9.32 31.83 -16.61
C LYS A 4 9.68 30.79 -17.68
N ILE A 5 9.73 29.51 -17.31
CA ILE A 5 10.05 28.43 -18.23
C ILE A 5 8.77 28.03 -18.95
N GLU A 6 8.64 28.43 -20.21
CA GLU A 6 7.54 27.99 -21.05
C GLU A 6 7.77 26.53 -21.50
N MET A 7 6.78 25.67 -21.26
CA MET A 7 6.87 24.24 -21.54
C MET A 7 5.75 23.73 -22.44
N THR A 8 4.81 24.59 -22.85
CA THR A 8 3.76 24.21 -23.81
C THR A 8 4.35 23.58 -25.07
N GLY A 9 3.77 22.46 -25.51
CA GLY A 9 4.24 21.68 -26.66
C GLY A 9 5.43 20.75 -26.39
N LYS A 10 6.10 20.87 -25.24
CA LYS A 10 7.24 19.99 -24.90
C LYS A 10 6.76 18.61 -24.46
N ARG A 11 7.59 17.60 -24.75
CA ARG A 11 7.35 16.20 -24.39
C ARG A 11 8.26 15.76 -23.25
N PHE A 12 7.69 15.08 -22.27
CA PHE A 12 8.37 14.49 -21.11
C PHE A 12 7.93 13.03 -20.97
N GLY A 13 8.75 12.11 -21.48
CA GLY A 13 8.36 10.71 -21.63
C GLY A 13 7.11 10.58 -22.51
N ARG A 14 6.02 10.07 -21.94
CA ARG A 14 4.72 9.91 -22.62
C ARG A 14 3.79 11.11 -22.51
N LEU A 15 4.21 12.18 -21.84
CA LEU A 15 3.40 13.37 -21.59
C LEU A 15 3.78 14.49 -22.54
N VAL A 16 2.79 15.06 -23.22
CA VAL A 16 2.93 16.29 -24.01
C VAL A 16 2.21 17.41 -23.28
N VAL A 17 2.91 18.51 -23.00
CA VAL A 17 2.34 19.65 -22.30
C VAL A 17 1.37 20.41 -23.21
N LEU A 18 0.13 20.58 -22.76
CA LEU A 18 -0.93 21.30 -23.47
C LEU A 18 -1.04 22.76 -23.03
N SER A 19 -1.07 23.00 -21.71
CA SER A 19 -1.28 24.35 -21.16
C SER A 19 -0.89 24.46 -19.70
N GLN A 20 -0.77 25.70 -19.20
CA GLN A 20 -0.60 25.98 -17.77
C GLN A 20 -1.92 25.72 -17.03
N ALA A 21 -1.82 25.11 -15.85
CA ALA A 21 -2.95 24.69 -15.02
C ALA A 21 -2.93 25.34 -13.62
N GLY A 22 -2.22 26.46 -13.47
CA GLY A 22 -2.10 27.21 -12.22
C GLY A 22 -0.78 26.94 -11.50
N HIS A 23 -0.80 27.06 -10.17
CA HIS A 23 0.37 26.89 -9.31
C HIS A 23 0.10 25.84 -8.23
N ASN A 24 1.15 25.11 -7.86
CA ASN A 24 1.10 24.17 -6.76
C ASN A 24 1.18 24.93 -5.42
N PRO A 25 0.21 24.77 -4.49
CA PRO A 25 0.19 25.50 -3.23
C PRO A 25 1.35 25.14 -2.28
N GLY A 26 2.01 23.99 -2.45
CA GLY A 26 3.10 23.57 -1.57
C GLY A 26 4.47 24.16 -1.91
N ASN A 27 4.81 24.29 -3.20
CA ASN A 27 6.13 24.73 -3.66
C ASN A 27 6.06 25.96 -4.60
N HIS A 28 4.86 26.46 -4.90
CA HIS A 28 4.59 27.58 -5.80
C HIS A 28 5.03 27.38 -7.27
N ASP A 29 5.45 26.18 -7.68
CA ASP A 29 5.83 25.91 -9.07
C ASP A 29 4.60 25.86 -9.98
N LEU A 30 4.81 26.09 -11.27
CA LEU A 30 3.78 26.03 -12.29
C LEU A 30 3.29 24.59 -12.48
N LEU A 31 1.97 24.42 -12.45
CA LEU A 31 1.29 23.20 -12.84
C LEU A 31 1.02 23.21 -14.33
N TRP A 32 1.17 22.05 -14.96
CA TRP A 32 1.00 21.87 -16.39
C TRP A 32 0.00 20.78 -16.68
N ARG A 33 -0.98 21.08 -17.52
CA ARG A 33 -1.90 20.08 -18.08
C ARG A 33 -1.18 19.37 -19.23
N CYS A 34 -1.09 18.05 -19.13
CA CYS A 34 -0.41 17.22 -20.10
C CYS A 34 -1.35 16.17 -20.70
N GLN A 35 -1.22 15.94 -22.00
CA GLN A 35 -1.81 14.80 -22.71
C GLN A 35 -0.84 13.61 -22.64
N CYS A 36 -1.32 12.45 -22.21
CA CYS A 36 -0.54 11.23 -22.23
C CYS A 36 -0.77 10.46 -23.53
N ASP A 37 0.25 9.74 -24.01
CA ASP A 37 0.14 8.85 -25.18
C ASP A 37 -0.93 7.75 -25.03
N CYS A 38 -1.32 7.40 -23.80
CA CYS A 38 -2.43 6.46 -23.54
C CYS A 38 -3.83 7.10 -23.67
N GLY A 39 -3.92 8.37 -24.09
CA GLY A 39 -5.19 9.10 -24.27
C GLY A 39 -5.67 9.87 -23.03
N ASN A 40 -5.17 9.56 -21.83
CA ASN A 40 -5.55 10.27 -20.62
C ASN A 40 -4.81 11.60 -20.43
N GLN A 41 -5.44 12.54 -19.72
CA GLN A 41 -4.81 13.79 -19.29
C GLN A 41 -4.41 13.75 -17.82
N THR A 42 -3.38 14.50 -17.47
CA THR A 42 -2.94 14.68 -16.08
C THR A 42 -2.42 16.08 -15.86
N VAL A 43 -2.54 16.59 -14.64
CA VAL A 43 -1.89 17.84 -14.22
C VAL A 43 -0.63 17.45 -13.44
N VAL A 44 0.50 18.05 -13.80
CA VAL A 44 1.80 17.70 -13.23
C VAL A 44 2.57 18.96 -12.88
N ASP A 45 3.29 18.90 -11.77
CA ASP A 45 4.24 19.91 -11.33
C ASP A 45 5.39 20.07 -12.34
N GLY A 46 5.73 21.32 -12.66
CA GLY A 46 6.79 21.65 -13.60
C GLY A 46 8.15 21.08 -13.20
N ALA A 47 8.49 21.07 -11.91
CA ALA A 47 9.74 20.49 -11.42
C ALA A 47 9.77 18.97 -11.61
N LEU A 48 8.63 18.29 -11.43
CA LEU A 48 8.53 16.83 -11.63
C LEU A 48 8.61 16.42 -13.11
N LEU A 49 8.13 17.27 -14.02
CA LEU A 49 8.31 17.08 -15.47
C LEU A 49 9.78 17.27 -15.85
N ARG A 50 10.40 18.39 -15.44
CA ARG A 50 11.80 18.72 -15.78
C ARG A 50 12.81 17.73 -15.20
N SER A 51 12.58 17.25 -13.99
CA SER A 51 13.43 16.23 -13.35
C SER A 51 13.21 14.81 -13.90
N GLY A 52 12.19 14.61 -14.74
CA GLY A 52 11.86 13.31 -15.31
C GLY A 52 11.25 12.32 -14.31
N GLN A 53 10.82 12.77 -13.12
CA GLN A 53 10.14 11.91 -12.16
C GLN A 53 8.74 11.49 -12.67
N THR A 54 8.03 12.40 -13.33
CA THR A 54 6.72 12.09 -13.92
C THR A 54 6.85 11.92 -15.44
N LYS A 55 6.72 10.67 -15.90
CA LYS A 55 6.90 10.29 -17.32
C LYS A 55 5.60 9.88 -18.02
N SER A 56 4.50 9.75 -17.29
CA SER A 56 3.19 9.33 -17.79
C SER A 56 2.09 9.72 -16.80
N CYS A 57 0.82 9.56 -17.18
CA CYS A 57 -0.32 9.70 -16.26
C CYS A 57 -0.47 8.51 -15.28
N GLY A 58 0.56 7.67 -15.12
CA GLY A 58 0.53 6.42 -14.35
C GLY A 58 0.31 5.16 -15.19
N CYS A 59 0.00 5.26 -16.49
CA CYS A 59 -0.12 4.10 -17.38
C CYS A 59 1.16 3.28 -17.48
N LEU A 60 2.33 3.93 -17.57
CA LEU A 60 3.62 3.25 -17.65
C LEU A 60 3.84 2.31 -16.45
N ARG A 61 3.53 2.78 -15.23
CA ARG A 61 3.64 1.95 -14.02
C ARG A 61 2.67 0.76 -14.04
N ARG A 62 1.45 0.96 -14.53
CA ARG A 62 0.45 -0.12 -14.67
C ARG A 62 0.91 -1.19 -15.66
N GLU A 63 1.45 -0.78 -16.81
CA GLU A 63 1.99 -1.71 -17.82
C GLU A 63 3.17 -2.52 -17.28
N ILE A 64 4.15 -1.85 -16.65
CA ILE A 64 5.29 -2.53 -16.03
C ILE A 64 4.82 -3.52 -14.96
N SER A 65 3.88 -3.11 -14.09
CA SER A 65 3.33 -3.99 -13.05
C SER A 65 2.62 -5.21 -13.64
N LYS A 66 1.86 -5.02 -14.73
CA LYS A 66 1.19 -6.12 -15.44
C LYS A 66 2.22 -7.09 -16.01
N GLN A 67 3.26 -6.57 -16.66
CA GLN A 67 4.34 -7.39 -17.21
C GLN A 67 5.05 -8.21 -16.13
N ASN A 68 5.43 -7.56 -15.02
CA ASN A 68 6.13 -8.19 -13.91
C ASN A 68 5.34 -9.34 -13.29
N TYR A 69 4.01 -9.22 -13.21
CA TYR A 69 3.15 -10.29 -12.73
C TYR A 69 3.14 -11.48 -13.70
N VAL A 70 3.09 -11.23 -15.02
CA VAL A 70 3.04 -12.30 -16.03
C VAL A 70 4.38 -13.04 -16.12
N THR A 71 5.50 -12.33 -16.05
CA THR A 71 6.83 -12.93 -16.22
C THR A 71 7.36 -13.59 -14.95
N ASN A 72 6.81 -13.30 -13.78
CA ASN A 72 7.24 -13.90 -12.52
C ASN A 72 6.61 -15.29 -12.35
N THR A 73 7.33 -16.32 -12.81
CA THR A 73 6.90 -17.73 -12.74
C THR A 73 6.59 -18.21 -11.32
N GLY A 74 7.32 -17.73 -10.31
CA GLY A 74 7.08 -18.06 -8.90
C GLY A 74 5.76 -17.47 -8.40
N PHE A 75 5.44 -16.23 -8.79
CA PHE A 75 4.16 -15.62 -8.49
C PHE A 75 3.02 -16.34 -9.21
N VAL A 76 3.17 -16.60 -10.51
CA VAL A 76 2.15 -17.26 -11.34
C VAL A 76 1.81 -18.66 -10.83
N SER A 77 2.82 -19.45 -10.45
CA SER A 77 2.61 -20.81 -9.92
C SER A 77 1.90 -20.87 -8.58
N GLN A 78 1.86 -19.76 -7.82
CA GLN A 78 1.22 -19.68 -6.50
C GLN A 78 -0.08 -18.88 -6.52
N MET A 79 -0.46 -18.34 -7.67
CA MET A 79 -1.62 -17.48 -7.78
C MET A 79 -2.92 -18.25 -7.52
N GLY A 80 -3.75 -17.73 -6.61
CA GLY A 80 -5.03 -18.36 -6.26
C GLY A 80 -4.93 -19.55 -5.32
N ARG A 81 -3.72 -19.98 -4.92
CA ARG A 81 -3.53 -21.06 -3.94
C ARG A 81 -3.74 -20.54 -2.52
N ALA A 82 -4.97 -20.64 -2.04
CA ALA A 82 -5.33 -20.20 -0.68
C ALA A 82 -4.57 -21.00 0.39
N GLU A 83 -4.21 -22.26 0.10
CA GLU A 83 -3.43 -23.13 0.96
C GLU A 83 -2.03 -22.55 1.21
N SER A 84 -1.47 -21.81 0.26
CA SER A 84 -0.16 -21.15 0.42
C SER A 84 -0.19 -19.96 1.40
N LEU A 85 -1.37 -19.58 1.91
CA LEU A 85 -1.54 -18.50 2.89
C LEU A 85 -1.58 -18.99 4.33
N VAL A 86 -1.62 -20.31 4.52
CA VAL A 86 -1.61 -20.98 5.82
C VAL A 86 -0.40 -21.90 5.91
N ASP A 87 0.06 -22.20 7.12
CA ASP A 87 1.03 -23.27 7.34
C ASP A 87 0.35 -24.66 7.38
N GLU A 88 1.14 -25.71 7.58
CA GLU A 88 0.69 -27.11 7.70
C GLU A 88 -0.34 -27.31 8.82
N GLN A 89 -0.39 -26.41 9.80
CA GLN A 89 -1.27 -26.47 10.97
C GLN A 89 -2.55 -25.64 10.75
N GLY A 90 -2.72 -25.04 9.57
CA GLY A 90 -3.86 -24.18 9.23
C GLY A 90 -3.78 -22.79 9.85
N ILE A 91 -2.58 -22.34 10.26
CA ILE A 91 -2.35 -21.02 10.83
C ILE A 91 -2.04 -20.05 9.69
N PRO A 92 -2.79 -18.96 9.53
CA PRO A 92 -2.47 -17.95 8.52
C PRO A 92 -1.10 -17.33 8.79
N TYR A 93 -0.24 -17.25 7.76
CA TYR A 93 1.07 -16.58 7.89
C TYR A 93 0.94 -15.11 8.34
N SER A 94 -0.20 -14.47 8.07
CA SER A 94 -0.54 -13.13 8.55
C SER A 94 -0.70 -13.03 10.07
N SER A 95 -1.00 -14.14 10.74
CA SER A 95 -1.08 -14.24 12.20
C SER A 95 0.29 -14.43 12.86
N VAL A 96 1.29 -14.91 12.10
CA VAL A 96 2.65 -15.19 12.58
C VAL A 96 3.61 -14.07 12.22
N LYS A 97 3.55 -13.55 10.99
CA LYS A 97 4.51 -12.58 10.46
C LYS A 97 4.17 -11.16 10.90
N LYS A 98 5.00 -10.60 11.79
CA LYS A 98 4.87 -9.20 12.23
C LYS A 98 5.18 -8.22 11.10
N SER A 99 4.22 -7.32 10.83
CA SER A 99 4.42 -6.19 9.92
C SER A 99 5.21 -5.05 10.59
N GLN A 100 6.04 -4.33 9.84
CA GLN A 100 6.70 -3.11 10.30
C GLN A 100 5.70 -2.01 10.76
N ARG A 101 4.47 -2.04 10.26
CA ARG A 101 3.38 -1.12 10.67
C ARG A 101 2.74 -1.49 12.02
N ASN A 102 3.12 -2.62 12.61
CA ASN A 102 2.56 -3.07 13.88
C ASN A 102 3.13 -2.23 15.04
N LYS A 103 2.29 -1.32 15.56
CA LYS A 103 2.63 -0.43 16.69
C LYS A 103 2.52 -1.10 18.06
N SER A 104 1.68 -2.12 18.22
CA SER A 104 1.48 -2.82 19.50
C SER A 104 2.57 -3.83 19.81
N GLY A 105 3.38 -4.18 18.82
CA GLY A 105 4.45 -5.17 18.93
C GLY A 105 4.00 -6.61 18.75
N ILE A 106 2.70 -6.91 18.82
CA ILE A 106 2.13 -8.26 18.85
C ILE A 106 1.09 -8.42 17.75
N VAL A 107 1.18 -9.51 16.98
CA VAL A 107 0.30 -9.75 15.83
C VAL A 107 -1.11 -10.07 16.32
N GLY A 108 -2.09 -9.37 15.76
CA GLY A 108 -3.49 -9.53 16.15
C GLY A 108 -3.91 -8.71 17.38
N VAL A 109 -3.01 -7.94 18.00
CA VAL A 109 -3.36 -6.99 19.07
C VAL A 109 -3.29 -5.56 18.52
N SER A 110 -4.37 -4.79 18.64
CA SER A 110 -4.43 -3.41 18.13
C SER A 110 -5.28 -2.51 19.02
N TYR A 111 -4.95 -1.22 19.08
CA TYR A 111 -5.75 -0.24 19.81
C TYR A 111 -6.78 0.41 18.89
N ASN A 112 -8.06 0.39 19.29
CA ASN A 112 -9.12 1.15 18.62
C ASN A 112 -9.27 2.52 19.28
N LYS A 113 -8.98 3.59 18.53
CA LYS A 113 -9.09 4.97 19.01
C LYS A 113 -10.53 5.44 19.21
N ALA A 114 -11.48 4.90 18.46
CA ALA A 114 -12.88 5.31 18.55
C ALA A 114 -13.50 4.91 19.88
N ASP A 115 -13.26 3.67 20.31
CA ASP A 115 -13.84 3.11 21.54
C ASP A 115 -12.89 3.22 22.74
N GLY A 116 -11.64 3.64 22.50
CA GLY A 116 -10.60 3.69 23.53
C GLY A 116 -10.12 2.31 24.02
N LYS A 117 -10.45 1.22 23.32
CA LYS A 117 -10.21 -0.17 23.75
C LYS A 117 -9.12 -0.88 22.96
N TRP A 118 -8.48 -1.85 23.61
CA TRP A 118 -7.58 -2.79 22.97
C TRP A 118 -8.35 -3.97 22.39
N PHE A 119 -7.96 -4.44 21.22
CA PHE A 119 -8.61 -5.54 20.54
C PHE A 119 -7.59 -6.65 20.27
N ALA A 120 -7.93 -7.88 20.61
CA ALA A 120 -7.12 -9.05 20.32
C ALA A 120 -7.88 -10.03 19.42
N ARG A 121 -7.19 -10.53 18.39
CA ARG A 121 -7.72 -11.54 17.49
C ARG A 121 -6.71 -12.63 17.18
N LEU A 122 -7.20 -13.86 17.04
CA LEU A 122 -6.46 -15.02 16.55
C LEU A 122 -7.38 -15.85 15.65
N MET A 123 -6.86 -16.22 14.48
CA MET A 123 -7.52 -17.14 13.55
C MET A 123 -6.75 -18.45 13.50
N TYR A 124 -7.48 -19.56 13.54
CA TYR A 124 -6.95 -20.92 13.45
C TYR A 124 -7.90 -21.74 12.57
N GLN A 125 -7.36 -22.44 11.55
CA GLN A 125 -8.15 -23.24 10.61
C GLN A 125 -9.34 -22.48 10.00
N GLY A 126 -9.15 -21.21 9.64
CA GLY A 126 -10.19 -20.37 9.03
C GLY A 126 -11.23 -19.78 9.99
N HIS A 127 -11.18 -20.09 11.28
CA HIS A 127 -12.12 -19.58 12.29
C HIS A 127 -11.45 -18.67 13.31
N TYR A 128 -12.15 -17.63 13.76
CA TYR A 128 -11.68 -16.78 14.86
C TYR A 128 -11.85 -17.51 16.20
N VAL A 129 -10.73 -17.96 16.76
CA VAL A 129 -10.69 -18.57 18.11
C VAL A 129 -10.54 -17.51 19.21
N LEU A 130 -10.11 -16.30 18.84
CA LEU A 130 -10.11 -15.11 19.68
C LEU A 130 -10.59 -13.92 18.85
N LEU A 131 -11.59 -13.20 19.36
CA LEU A 131 -12.11 -11.96 18.76
C LEU A 131 -12.77 -11.13 19.87
N LYS A 132 -11.97 -10.44 20.69
CA LYS A 132 -12.47 -9.72 21.87
C LYS A 132 -11.77 -8.37 22.07
N SER A 133 -12.51 -7.44 22.67
CA SER A 133 -11.99 -6.16 23.16
C SER A 133 -11.68 -6.22 24.65
N PHE A 134 -10.71 -5.43 25.09
CA PHE A 134 -10.18 -5.31 26.44
C PHE A 134 -9.90 -3.85 26.76
N ASP A 135 -9.90 -3.49 28.04
CA ASP A 135 -9.66 -2.11 28.45
C ASP A 135 -8.14 -1.82 28.49
N THR A 136 -7.31 -2.81 28.82
CA THR A 136 -5.86 -2.66 28.88
C THR A 136 -5.12 -3.43 27.78
N MET A 137 -3.95 -2.92 27.41
CA MET A 137 -3.05 -3.61 26.46
C MET A 137 -2.60 -4.96 27.01
N ALA A 138 -2.29 -5.01 28.31
CA ALA A 138 -1.78 -6.20 28.97
C ALA A 138 -2.78 -7.35 28.88
N GLU A 139 -4.06 -7.11 29.16
CA GLU A 139 -5.12 -8.12 29.03
C GLU A 139 -5.26 -8.64 27.60
N ALA A 140 -5.28 -7.74 26.61
CA ALA A 140 -5.34 -8.13 25.20
C ALA A 140 -4.16 -9.01 24.79
N VAL A 141 -2.97 -8.70 25.29
CA VAL A 141 -1.75 -9.48 25.05
C VAL A 141 -1.80 -10.84 25.74
N GLN A 142 -2.26 -10.91 26.99
CA GLN A 142 -2.40 -12.17 27.71
C GLN A 142 -3.43 -13.08 27.05
N ALA A 143 -4.58 -12.53 26.64
CA ALA A 143 -5.60 -13.27 25.90
C ALA A 143 -5.05 -13.82 24.57
N ARG A 144 -4.24 -13.02 23.86
CA ARG A 144 -3.56 -13.46 22.64
C ARG A 144 -2.61 -14.62 22.90
N LYS A 145 -1.71 -14.51 23.88
CA LYS A 145 -0.74 -15.55 24.26
C LYS A 145 -1.41 -16.84 24.75
N LEU A 146 -2.47 -16.72 25.54
CA LEU A 146 -3.25 -17.88 26.00
C LEU A 146 -3.87 -18.62 24.80
N ALA A 147 -4.39 -17.87 23.82
CA ALA A 147 -4.92 -18.47 22.61
C ALA A 147 -3.83 -19.13 21.74
N GLU A 148 -2.63 -18.57 21.66
CA GLU A 148 -1.47 -19.21 21.00
C GLU A 148 -1.13 -20.54 21.68
N LYS A 149 -1.01 -20.54 23.01
CA LYS A 149 -0.72 -21.75 23.78
C LYS A 149 -1.77 -22.85 23.59
N ARG A 150 -3.05 -22.46 23.53
CA ARG A 150 -4.17 -23.41 23.40
C ARG A 150 -4.28 -24.01 22.00
N TYR A 151 -4.10 -23.21 20.93
CA TYR A 151 -4.40 -23.64 19.56
C TYR A 151 -3.16 -23.90 18.71
N TRP A 152 -2.04 -23.23 18.99
CA TRP A 152 -0.77 -23.44 18.27
C TRP A 152 0.19 -24.37 19.03
N GLY A 153 -0.07 -24.64 20.31
CA GLY A 153 0.79 -25.50 21.13
C GLY A 153 2.17 -24.90 21.43
N ARG A 154 2.31 -23.57 21.36
CA ARG A 154 3.54 -22.80 21.62
C ARG A 154 3.34 -21.77 22.72
#